data_AF-B4X269-F1
#
_entry.id   AF-B4X269-F1
#
_cell.length_a   1.000
_cell.length_b   1.000
_cell.length_c   1.000
_cell.angle_alpha   90.00
_cell.angle_beta   90.00
_cell.angle_gamma   90.00
#
_symmetry.space_group_name_H-M   'P 1'
#
loop_
_entity.id
_entity.type
_entity.pdbx_description
1 polymer ?
#
loop_
_entity_poly.entity_id
_entity_poly.type
_entity_poly.pdbx_seq_one_letter_code
_entity_poly.pdbx_strand_id
1 'polypeptide(L)'
;MYEILNFPLGIEEANGMIGSVCEHVASPPDYEEGFEERHFQYSNLGLQAYELSKKIRERYGMPKNEFKYWNPIDFLEKNKKEIDERRAKREERAAKFYQSA
;
A
#
# COMPACT_ATOMS: atom_id res chain seq x y z
N MET A 1 -20.11 -1.98 6.79
CA MET A 1 -20.56 -1.00 5.78
C MET A 1 -20.18 0.44 6.14
N TYR A 2 -20.02 0.79 7.42
CA TYR A 2 -19.35 2.04 7.84
C TYR A 2 -17.92 2.18 7.29
N GLU A 3 -17.25 1.07 7.00
CA GLU A 3 -15.94 1.04 6.32
C GLU A 3 -15.91 1.87 5.02
N ILE A 4 -17.02 1.97 4.28
CA ILE A 4 -17.11 2.80 3.06
C ILE A 4 -17.01 4.29 3.42
N LEU A 5 -17.65 4.70 4.52
CA LEU A 5 -17.61 6.08 5.00
C LEU A 5 -16.23 6.44 5.57
N ASN A 6 -15.49 5.45 6.06
CA ASN A 6 -14.11 5.63 6.53
C ASN A 6 -13.08 5.58 5.40
N PHE A 7 -13.43 5.09 4.21
CA PHE A 7 -12.48 4.96 3.11
C PHE A 7 -11.82 6.30 2.70
N PRO A 8 -12.56 7.43 2.61
CA PRO A 8 -11.94 8.74 2.36
C PRO A 8 -10.91 9.14 3.42
N LEU A 9 -11.15 8.84 4.70
CA LEU A 9 -10.17 9.10 5.76
C LEU A 9 -8.88 8.32 5.51
N GLY A 10 -8.97 7.05 5.10
CA GLY A 10 -7.80 6.26 4.73
C GLY A 10 -7.01 6.84 3.56
N ILE A 11 -7.67 7.52 2.61
CA ILE A 11 -6.98 8.23 1.52
C ILE A 11 -6.16 9.41 2.06
N GLU A 12 -6.75 10.20 2.95
CA GLU A 12 -6.05 11.33 3.58
C GLU A 12 -4.86 10.85 4.41
N GLU A 13 -5.03 9.79 5.21
CA GLU A 13 -3.95 9.18 5.99
C GLU A 13 -2.81 8.67 5.09
N ALA A 14 -3.14 7.95 4.02
CA ALA A 14 -2.17 7.46 3.05
C ALA A 14 -1.38 8.60 2.40
N ASN A 15 -2.06 9.67 1.97
CA ASN A 15 -1.40 10.84 1.39
C ASN A 15 -0.53 11.57 2.42
N GLY A 16 -0.96 11.65 3.68
CA GLY A 16 -0.16 12.22 4.77
C GLY A 16 1.12 11.41 5.02
N MET A 17 1.05 10.08 5.00
CA MET A 17 2.22 9.21 5.12
C MET A 17 3.20 9.38 3.96
N ILE A 18 2.69 9.43 2.73
CA ILE A 18 3.50 9.70 1.53
C ILE A 18 4.18 11.07 1.65
N GLY A 19 3.43 12.11 2.02
CA GLY A 19 3.95 13.46 2.21
C GLY A 19 5.07 13.49 3.24
N SER A 20 4.86 12.88 4.40
CA SER A 20 5.86 12.79 5.47
C SER A 20 7.16 12.10 5.01
N VAL A 21 7.06 10.98 4.29
CA VAL A 21 8.25 10.31 3.75
C VAL A 21 8.94 11.18 2.70
N CYS A 22 8.20 11.82 1.80
CA CYS A 22 8.75 12.73 0.80
C CYS A 22 9.46 13.95 1.41
N GLU A 23 8.98 14.46 2.55
CA GLU A 23 9.54 15.63 3.22
C GLU A 23 10.74 15.32 4.11
N HIS A 24 10.74 14.16 4.78
CA HIS A 24 11.68 13.89 5.87
C HIS A 24 12.65 12.74 5.60
N VAL A 25 12.36 11.86 4.65
CA VAL A 25 13.13 10.62 4.42
C VAL A 25 13.68 10.58 3.00
N ALA A 26 12.84 10.84 2.00
CA ALA A 26 13.22 10.80 0.61
C ALA A 26 14.24 11.91 0.32
N SER A 27 15.34 11.54 -0.33
CA SER A 27 16.42 12.47 -0.62
C SER A 27 16.87 12.38 -2.08
N PRO A 28 17.41 13.48 -2.65
CA PRO A 28 17.99 13.46 -3.98
C PRO A 28 19.12 12.43 -4.11
N PRO A 29 19.39 11.90 -5.32
CA PRO A 29 18.78 12.30 -6.60
C PRO A 29 17.48 11.57 -6.95
N ASP A 30 17.26 10.38 -6.38
CA ASP A 30 16.28 9.42 -6.90
C ASP A 30 14.95 9.42 -6.12
N TYR A 31 14.91 9.96 -4.90
CA TYR A 31 13.72 10.00 -4.04
C TYR A 31 13.04 8.62 -3.87
N GLU A 32 13.84 7.54 -3.87
CA GLU A 32 13.35 6.16 -3.93
C GLU A 32 12.36 5.86 -2.80
N GLU A 33 12.58 6.39 -1.60
CA GLU A 33 11.74 6.17 -0.44
C GLU A 33 10.34 6.76 -0.62
N GLY A 34 10.24 7.94 -1.23
CA GLY A 34 8.96 8.60 -1.51
C GLY A 34 8.14 7.82 -2.54
N PHE A 35 8.78 7.34 -3.60
CA PHE A 35 8.13 6.47 -4.58
C PHE A 35 7.74 5.13 -3.95
N GLU A 36 8.61 4.52 -3.16
CA GLU A 36 8.31 3.26 -2.48
C GLU A 36 7.10 3.41 -1.54
N GLU A 37 7.04 4.46 -0.72
CA GLU A 37 5.92 4.71 0.18
C GLU A 37 4.62 4.93 -0.61
N ARG A 38 4.67 5.69 -1.71
CA ARG A 38 3.52 5.88 -2.58
C ARG A 38 3.01 4.56 -3.17
N HIS A 39 3.90 3.71 -3.67
CA HIS A 39 3.53 2.40 -4.18
C HIS A 39 2.90 1.52 -3.09
N PHE A 40 3.44 1.57 -1.87
CA PHE A 40 2.92 0.82 -0.73
C PHE A 40 1.52 1.27 -0.31
N GLN A 41 1.36 2.57 -0.06
CA GLN A 41 0.10 3.14 0.42
C GLN A 41 -1.04 2.96 -0.59
N TYR A 42 -0.77 3.20 -1.88
CA TYR A 42 -1.78 3.01 -2.91
C TYR A 42 -2.08 1.54 -3.20
N SER A 43 -1.12 0.62 -2.98
CA SER A 43 -1.41 -0.82 -3.00
C SER A 43 -2.37 -1.22 -1.89
N ASN A 44 -2.16 -0.73 -0.65
CA ASN A 44 -3.06 -0.98 0.47
C ASN A 44 -4.46 -0.41 0.22
N LEU A 45 -4.57 0.84 -0.22
CA LEU A 45 -5.86 1.46 -0.55
C LEU A 45 -6.60 0.73 -1.66
N GLY A 46 -5.89 0.31 -2.72
CA GLY A 46 -6.49 -0.42 -3.83
C GLY A 46 -7.07 -1.78 -3.40
N LEU A 47 -6.36 -2.51 -2.54
CA LEU A 47 -6.84 -3.77 -1.97
C LEU A 47 -8.05 -3.55 -1.05
N GLN A 48 -8.02 -2.52 -0.20
CA GLN A 48 -9.16 -2.15 0.64
C GLN A 48 -10.39 -1.76 -0.20
N ALA A 49 -10.19 -0.97 -1.27
CA ALA A 49 -11.25 -0.58 -2.19
C ALA A 49 -11.88 -1.80 -2.86
N TYR A 50 -11.05 -2.77 -3.28
CA TYR A 50 -11.52 -4.01 -3.88
C TYR A 50 -12.37 -4.84 -2.91
N GLU A 51 -11.94 -4.99 -1.66
CA GLU A 51 -12.70 -5.70 -0.63
C GLU A 51 -14.04 -5.00 -0.31
N LEU A 52 -14.06 -3.67 -0.22
CA LEU A 52 -15.31 -2.91 -0.07
C LEU A 52 -16.24 -3.14 -1.25
N SER A 53 -15.70 -3.04 -2.47
CA SER A 53 -16.39 -3.28 -3.73
C SER A 53 -17.00 -4.69 -3.80
N LYS A 54 -16.29 -5.70 -3.32
CA LYS A 54 -16.73 -7.09 -3.23
C LYS A 54 -17.89 -7.25 -2.23
N LYS A 55 -17.75 -6.72 -1.02
CA LYS A 55 -18.80 -6.75 0.03
C LYS A 55 -20.11 -6.11 -0.45
N ILE A 56 -20.03 -4.98 -1.17
CA ILE A 56 -21.20 -4.31 -1.74
C ILE A 56 -21.87 -5.22 -2.78
N ARG A 57 -21.09 -5.78 -3.72
CA ARG A 57 -21.65 -6.64 -4.77
C ARG A 57 -22.33 -7.88 -4.20
N GLU A 58 -21.69 -8.56 -3.26
CA GLU A 58 -22.24 -9.73 -2.59
C GLU A 58 -23.55 -9.41 -1.86
N ARG A 59 -23.61 -8.26 -1.18
CA ARG A 59 -24.81 -7.81 -0.47
C ARG A 59 -26.00 -7.54 -1.39
N TYR A 60 -25.75 -6.95 -2.56
CA TYR A 60 -26.80 -6.52 -3.48
C TYR A 60 -26.98 -7.45 -4.69
N GLY A 61 -26.36 -8.64 -4.68
CA GLY A 61 -26.46 -9.61 -5.76
C GLY A 61 -25.88 -9.12 -7.10
N MET A 62 -24.94 -8.18 -7.06
CA MET A 62 -24.30 -7.67 -8.27
C MET A 62 -23.24 -8.66 -8.78
N PRO A 63 -22.96 -8.69 -10.10
CA PRO A 63 -21.91 -9.52 -10.67
C PRO A 63 -20.54 -9.24 -10.04
N LYS A 64 -19.72 -10.28 -9.94
CA LYS A 64 -18.32 -10.15 -9.51
C LYS A 64 -17.51 -9.41 -10.57
N ASN A 65 -16.46 -8.73 -10.13
CA ASN A 65 -15.49 -8.17 -11.08
C ASN A 65 -14.72 -9.32 -11.72
N GLU A 66 -14.67 -9.32 -13.04
CA GLU A 66 -13.86 -10.26 -13.81
C GLU A 66 -12.69 -9.51 -14.46
N PHE A 67 -11.48 -9.95 -14.15
CA PHE A 67 -10.26 -9.45 -14.76
C PHE A 67 -9.79 -10.48 -15.79
N LYS A 68 -9.62 -10.07 -17.05
CA LYS A 68 -9.31 -11.01 -18.16
C LYS A 68 -7.81 -11.19 -18.36
N TYR A 69 -7.13 -10.16 -18.84
CA TYR A 69 -5.73 -10.25 -19.27
C TYR A 69 -4.74 -9.79 -18.20
N TRP A 70 -5.20 -8.95 -17.27
CA TRP A 70 -4.38 -8.40 -16.20
C TRP A 70 -5.24 -8.25 -14.96
N ASN A 71 -4.78 -8.82 -13.85
CA ASN A 71 -5.45 -8.72 -12.56
C ASN A 71 -4.77 -7.63 -11.72
N PRO A 72 -5.42 -6.49 -11.47
CA PRO A 72 -4.86 -5.44 -10.63
C PRO A 72 -4.65 -5.92 -9.19
N ILE A 73 -5.44 -6.86 -8.69
CA ILE A 73 -5.35 -7.33 -7.31
C ILE A 73 -4.04 -8.08 -7.10
N ASP A 74 -3.72 -9.01 -7.99
CA ASP A 74 -2.45 -9.75 -7.94
C ASP A 74 -1.23 -8.82 -8.00
N PHE A 75 -1.32 -7.75 -8.80
CA PHE A 75 -0.26 -6.74 -8.90
C PHE A 75 -0.09 -5.95 -7.60
N LEU A 76 -1.20 -5.51 -6.97
CA LEU A 76 -1.16 -4.75 -5.72
C LEU A 76 -0.67 -5.63 -4.55
N GLU A 77 -1.10 -6.89 -4.49
CA GLU A 77 -0.62 -7.87 -3.49
C GLU A 77 0.88 -8.12 -3.65
N LYS A 78 1.34 -8.32 -4.89
CA LYS A 78 2.76 -8.51 -5.19
C LYS A 78 3.58 -7.29 -4.79
N ASN A 79 3.16 -6.08 -5.18
CA ASN A 79 3.87 -4.85 -4.83
C ASN A 79 3.99 -4.66 -3.33
N LYS A 80 2.87 -4.83 -2.61
CA LYS A 80 2.84 -4.72 -1.15
C LYS A 80 3.86 -5.69 -0.53
N LYS A 81 3.80 -6.96 -0.92
CA LYS A 81 4.71 -8.00 -0.41
C LYS A 81 6.18 -7.69 -0.70
N GLU A 82 6.51 -7.29 -1.93
CA GLU A 82 7.89 -6.96 -2.30
C GLU A 82 8.44 -5.76 -1.53
N ILE A 83 7.60 -4.78 -1.21
CA ILE A 83 7.99 -3.62 -0.40
C ILE A 83 8.16 -4.02 1.07
N ASP A 84 7.24 -4.80 1.64
CA ASP A 84 7.33 -5.31 3.01
C ASP A 84 8.63 -6.13 3.21
N GLU A 85 8.96 -7.00 2.26
CA GLU A 85 10.21 -7.78 2.29
C GLU A 85 11.45 -6.88 2.21
N ARG A 86 11.42 -5.81 1.42
CA ARG A 86 12.52 -4.83 1.35
C ARG A 86 12.68 -4.06 2.65
N ARG A 87 11.59 -3.66 3.30
CA ARG A 87 11.58 -2.98 4.60
C ARG A 87 12.14 -3.87 5.70
N ALA A 88 11.65 -5.11 5.81
CA ALA A 88 12.16 -6.08 6.78
C ALA A 88 13.68 -6.32 6.63
N LYS A 89 14.17 -6.47 5.39
CA LYS A 89 15.61 -6.62 5.14
C LYS A 89 16.42 -5.39 5.55
N ARG A 90 15.89 -4.18 5.40
CA ARG A 90 16.56 -2.94 5.86
C ARG A 90 16.60 -2.88 7.39
N GLU A 91 15.52 -3.23 8.06
CA GLU A 91 15.43 -3.29 9.52
C GLU A 91 16.41 -4.32 10.10
N GLU A 92 16.48 -5.53 9.53
CA GLU A 92 17.44 -6.56 9.94
C GLU A 92 18.90 -6.09 9.79
N ARG A 93 19.22 -5.38 8.69
CA ARG A 93 20.56 -4.82 8.46
C ARG A 93 20.89 -3.74 9.49
N ALA A 94 19.94 -2.85 9.77
CA ALA A 94 20.11 -1.81 10.78
C ALA A 94 20.32 -2.43 12.17
N ALA A 95 19.51 -3.43 12.55
CA ALA A 95 19.64 -4.13 13.83
C ALA A 95 21.02 -4.81 13.99
N LYS A 96 21.52 -5.48 12.94
CA LYS A 96 22.87 -6.09 12.94
C LYS A 96 23.97 -5.05 13.12
N PHE A 97 23.85 -3.89 12.46
CA PHE A 97 24.81 -2.80 12.60
C PHE A 97 24.89 -2.28 14.04
N TYR A 98 23.75 -2.04 14.68
CA TYR A 98 23.68 -1.61 16.08
C TYR A 98 24.20 -2.65 17.08
N GLN A 99 24.05 -3.95 16.80
CA GLN A 99 24.59 -5.01 17.66
C GLN A 99 26.11 -5.19 17.52
N SER A 100 26.70 -4.68 16.44
CA SER A 100 28.15 -4.75 16.16
C SER A 100 28.94 -3.50 16.55
N ALA A 101 28.26 -2.44 16.99
CA ALA A 101 28.83 -1.16 17.42
C ALA A 101 28.91 -1.08 18.95
#